data_AF-A0A8H3YMV7-F1
#
_entry.id   AF-A0A8H3YMV7-F1
#
_cell.length_a   1.000
_cell.length_b   1.000
_cell.length_c   1.000
_cell.angle_alpha   90.00
_cell.angle_beta   90.00
_cell.angle_gamma   90.00
#
_symmetry.space_group_name_H-M   'P 1'
#
loop_
_entity.id
_entity.type
_entity.pdbx_description
1 polymer ?
#
loop_
_entity_poly.entity_id
_entity_poly.type
_entity_poly.pdbx_seq_one_letter_code
_entity_poly.pdbx_strand_id
1 'polypeptide(L)'
;MKRRLPIDKAPTLRRPCPYRFYSSRAKDAAAPISTPPASPGTNVDSPSVKLRKWGNRALPLSPIMDPVKIEQRNRHRKTKLPPPKNADLTPFQKALVNNPYARALATDIRHCNITDAHLPSFFQIPFEVLPHIDPPHQFYLVPTRLFADVTPNVSYKKTGASNYAQCRQSVLKHVLEEKIHTALINHSQREDMGETKNNKSPRFRQRSGVRWRQDMDEFVLGLLQSAVVRSLKWGLQHPKAGLVTRCDDGAANIESIDGVACFIYRETLKSHSDLEAKIDTYISTAQSLSAKIGRTEMDIRLHNNLDNDHRRRKPPVMSLAASHSPARYSSARYRDRIVPVYSLTDLLGEEKMRDLFKDTAFEDARAFVVKEGNLTTNAQMALLRLQEYMN
;
A
#
# COMPACT_ATOMS: atom_id res chain seq x y z
N MET A 1 -52.14 -9.39 -22.31
CA MET A 1 -52.71 -8.63 -21.17
C MET A 1 -51.65 -7.71 -20.59
N LYS A 2 -51.79 -6.41 -20.85
CA LYS A 2 -50.90 -5.34 -20.35
C LYS A 2 -51.35 -4.94 -18.94
N ARG A 3 -50.45 -4.95 -17.95
CA ARG A 3 -50.67 -4.25 -16.67
C ARG A 3 -49.51 -3.28 -16.44
N ARG A 4 -49.80 -2.00 -16.68
CA ARG A 4 -49.02 -0.85 -16.20
C ARG A 4 -49.32 -0.67 -14.71
N LEU A 5 -48.31 -0.33 -13.92
CA LEU A 5 -48.47 0.27 -12.60
C LEU A 5 -47.61 1.55 -12.53
N PRO A 6 -47.98 2.49 -11.63
CA PRO A 6 -47.91 3.92 -11.94
C PRO A 6 -46.70 4.64 -11.35
N ILE A 7 -46.44 5.78 -11.97
CA ILE A 7 -45.50 6.82 -11.57
C ILE A 7 -46.15 7.65 -10.46
N ASP A 8 -45.53 7.77 -9.29
CA ASP A 8 -45.93 8.74 -8.26
C ASP A 8 -44.76 9.64 -7.83
N LYS A 9 -44.87 10.89 -8.33
CA LYS A 9 -44.79 12.18 -7.63
C LYS A 9 -43.60 12.48 -6.69
N ALA A 10 -42.82 13.46 -7.15
CA ALA A 10 -41.96 14.31 -6.35
C ALA A 10 -42.75 15.24 -5.39
N PRO A 11 -42.17 15.63 -4.24
CA PRO A 11 -42.60 16.81 -3.50
C PRO A 11 -41.65 17.99 -3.75
N THR A 12 -42.22 19.05 -4.30
CA THR A 12 -41.68 20.41 -4.38
C THR A 12 -41.90 21.20 -3.08
N LEU A 13 -41.05 22.22 -2.91
CA LEU A 13 -41.17 23.43 -2.07
C LEU A 13 -40.65 23.37 -0.63
N ARG A 14 -39.58 24.14 -0.38
CA ARG A 14 -39.61 25.40 0.40
C ARG A 14 -38.24 26.09 0.38
N ARG A 15 -38.18 27.27 -0.24
CA ARG A 15 -37.27 28.39 0.08
C ARG A 15 -38.17 29.61 0.35
N PRO A 16 -37.65 30.75 0.82
CA PRO A 16 -36.82 31.01 2.00
C PRO A 16 -37.59 31.96 2.94
N CYS A 17 -37.04 32.29 4.13
CA CYS A 17 -37.53 33.43 4.90
C CYS A 17 -36.44 34.50 5.09
N PRO A 18 -36.84 35.78 5.16
CA PRO A 18 -35.98 36.93 4.92
C PRO A 18 -35.52 37.55 6.24
N TYR A 19 -34.35 38.18 6.26
CA TYR A 19 -34.10 39.24 7.24
C TYR A 19 -33.54 40.48 6.57
N ARG A 20 -34.15 41.59 6.99
CA ARG A 20 -34.07 42.95 6.47
C ARG A 20 -32.71 43.62 6.69
N PHE A 21 -32.43 44.48 5.74
CA PHE A 21 -31.65 45.71 5.80
C PHE A 21 -31.67 46.45 7.15
N TYR A 22 -30.49 46.89 7.57
CA TYR A 22 -30.27 48.23 8.11
C TYR A 22 -29.05 48.86 7.43
N SER A 23 -29.20 50.13 7.07
CA SER A 23 -28.28 50.92 6.28
C SER A 23 -27.16 51.56 7.09
N SER A 24 -26.11 51.92 6.34
CA SER A 24 -25.25 53.11 6.48
C SER A 24 -24.34 53.25 7.71
N ARG A 25 -23.02 53.10 7.49
CA ARG A 25 -22.09 54.23 7.64
C ARG A 25 -20.75 53.94 6.96
N ALA A 26 -20.44 54.75 5.94
CA ALA A 26 -19.09 54.92 5.45
C ALA A 26 -18.22 55.54 6.57
N LYS A 27 -17.08 54.92 6.86
CA LYS A 27 -15.93 55.53 7.53
C LYS A 27 -14.64 54.91 7.00
N ASP A 28 -13.95 55.73 6.22
CA ASP A 28 -12.50 55.95 6.21
C ASP A 28 -11.56 54.76 6.01
N ALA A 29 -10.86 54.83 4.86
CA ALA A 29 -9.72 54.01 4.48
C ALA A 29 -8.65 53.96 5.58
N ALA A 30 -8.41 52.77 6.13
CA ALA A 30 -7.22 52.48 6.90
C ALA A 30 -6.04 52.19 5.96
N ALA A 31 -4.95 52.93 6.14
CA ALA A 31 -3.72 52.82 5.37
C ALA A 31 -3.10 51.40 5.37
N PRO A 32 -2.37 51.02 4.30
CA PRO A 32 -1.75 49.70 4.21
C PRO A 32 -0.68 49.50 5.29
N ILE A 33 -0.69 48.32 5.90
CA ILE A 33 0.37 47.83 6.78
C ILE A 33 1.58 47.53 5.90
N SER A 34 2.59 48.40 5.93
CA SER A 34 3.89 48.12 5.32
C SER A 34 4.69 47.22 6.28
N THR A 35 4.74 45.93 5.99
CA THR A 35 5.77 45.05 6.56
C THR A 35 7.07 45.22 5.76
N PRO A 36 8.18 45.67 6.38
CA PRO A 36 9.47 45.59 5.71
C PRO A 36 9.88 44.11 5.53
N PRO A 37 10.61 43.77 4.45
CA PRO A 37 11.07 42.42 4.22
C PRO A 37 12.01 42.00 5.36
N ALA A 38 11.67 40.88 6.01
CA ALA A 38 12.48 40.31 7.07
C ALA A 38 13.86 39.94 6.54
N SER A 39 14.90 40.59 7.09
CA SER A 39 16.28 40.20 6.88
C SER A 39 16.51 38.79 7.48
N PRO A 40 17.33 37.93 6.83
CA PRO A 40 17.56 36.57 7.32
C PRO A 40 18.48 36.65 8.55
N GLY A 41 17.90 36.60 9.76
CA GLY A 41 18.69 36.56 11.00
C GLY A 41 17.97 36.94 12.29
N THR A 42 16.73 37.42 12.25
CA THR A 42 16.02 37.80 13.49
C THR A 42 15.47 36.58 14.22
N ASN A 43 15.94 36.39 15.47
CA ASN A 43 15.43 35.48 16.49
C ASN A 43 13.91 35.27 16.40
N VAL A 44 13.51 34.01 16.24
CA VAL A 44 12.12 33.53 16.13
C VAL A 44 11.24 33.93 17.34
N ASP A 45 11.87 34.35 18.44
CA ASP A 45 11.19 34.71 19.70
C ASP A 45 10.91 36.20 19.89
N SER A 46 11.24 37.06 18.90
CA SER A 46 10.96 38.50 19.01
C SER A 46 9.47 38.77 18.71
N PRO A 47 8.68 39.33 19.66
CA PRO A 47 7.26 39.58 19.44
C PRO A 47 7.07 40.58 18.29
N SER A 48 6.13 40.31 17.38
CA SER A 48 5.82 41.24 16.30
C SER A 48 5.39 42.58 16.88
N VAL A 49 5.83 43.68 16.26
CA VAL A 49 5.70 45.01 16.85
C VAL A 49 4.76 45.86 15.99
N LYS A 50 3.82 46.57 16.65
CA LYS A 50 2.95 47.53 15.97
C LYS A 50 3.63 48.90 15.94
N LEU A 51 3.93 49.38 14.73
CA LEU A 51 4.39 50.75 14.51
C LEU A 51 3.28 51.73 14.90
N ARG A 52 3.64 52.74 15.71
CA ARG A 52 2.72 53.82 16.12
C ARG A 52 2.94 55.04 15.24
N LYS A 53 1.86 55.80 14.98
CA LYS A 53 1.96 57.10 14.31
C LYS A 53 2.70 58.11 15.22
N TRP A 54 3.33 59.12 14.59
CA TRP A 54 3.99 60.25 15.26
C TRP A 54 5.28 59.95 16.04
N GLY A 55 6.15 59.08 15.51
CA GLY A 55 7.49 58.86 16.08
C GLY A 55 7.52 58.14 17.45
N ASN A 56 6.38 57.65 17.93
CA ASN A 56 6.30 56.92 19.19
C ASN A 56 6.93 55.52 19.10
N ARG A 57 7.61 55.09 20.17
CA ARG A 57 8.24 53.76 20.25
C ARG A 57 7.24 52.64 19.91
N ALA A 58 7.62 51.69 19.08
CA ALA A 58 6.72 50.63 18.68
C ALA A 58 6.37 49.72 19.87
N LEU A 59 5.11 49.25 19.97
CA LEU A 59 4.65 48.39 21.07
C LEU A 59 4.58 46.93 20.62
N PRO A 60 4.98 45.97 21.47
CA PRO A 60 4.80 44.56 21.15
C PRO A 60 3.32 44.25 20.97
N LEU A 61 3.00 43.51 19.91
CA LEU A 61 1.67 42.97 19.70
C LEU A 61 1.42 41.87 20.72
N SER A 62 0.23 41.89 21.32
CA SER A 62 -0.22 40.78 22.16
C SER A 62 -0.15 39.47 21.36
N PRO A 63 0.26 38.33 21.95
CA PRO A 63 0.36 37.05 21.25
C PRO A 63 -0.92 36.58 20.53
N ILE A 64 -2.08 37.09 20.95
CA ILE A 64 -3.37 36.79 20.31
C ILE A 64 -3.61 37.58 19.02
N MET A 65 -2.97 38.75 18.88
CA MET A 65 -3.06 39.66 17.72
C MET A 65 -1.83 39.61 16.82
N ASP A 66 -0.84 38.80 17.17
CA ASP A 66 0.37 38.61 16.38
C ASP A 66 0.04 37.85 15.09
N PRO A 67 0.20 38.45 13.89
CA PRO A 67 -0.16 37.82 12.63
C PRO A 67 0.58 36.50 12.41
N VAL A 68 1.83 36.38 12.86
CA VAL A 68 2.62 35.15 12.72
C VAL A 68 1.98 34.03 13.56
N LYS A 69 1.58 34.32 14.80
CA LYS A 69 0.91 33.36 15.68
C LYS A 69 -0.50 33.03 15.22
N ILE A 70 -1.24 34.00 14.67
CA ILE A 70 -2.55 33.77 14.04
C ILE A 70 -2.41 32.84 12.83
N GLU A 71 -1.41 33.07 11.96
CA GLU A 71 -1.15 32.23 10.80
C GLU A 71 -0.72 30.81 11.17
N GLN A 72 0.15 30.68 12.18
CA GLN A 72 0.54 29.38 12.74
C GLN A 72 -0.67 28.65 13.33
N ARG A 73 -1.47 29.34 14.15
CA ARG A 73 -2.71 28.77 14.73
C ARG A 73 -3.68 28.36 13.62
N ASN A 74 -3.79 29.13 12.55
CA ASN A 74 -4.69 28.85 11.44
C ASN A 74 -4.10 27.91 10.37
N ARG A 75 -2.85 27.44 10.52
CA ARG A 75 -2.18 26.57 9.52
C ARG A 75 -2.96 25.30 9.23
N HIS A 76 -3.63 24.73 10.24
CA HIS A 76 -4.47 23.53 10.09
C HIS A 76 -5.82 23.82 9.40
N ARG A 77 -6.27 25.08 9.37
CA ARG A 77 -7.49 25.53 8.68
C ARG A 77 -7.24 25.93 7.24
N LYS A 78 -6.00 26.31 6.89
CA LYS A 78 -5.61 26.60 5.51
C LYS A 78 -5.73 25.32 4.70
N THR A 79 -6.50 25.36 3.61
CA THR A 79 -6.60 24.25 2.66
C THR A 79 -5.20 23.92 2.16
N LYS A 80 -4.83 22.64 2.19
CA LYS A 80 -3.56 22.18 1.62
C LYS A 80 -3.52 22.63 0.16
N LEU A 81 -2.41 23.23 -0.27
CA LEU A 81 -2.23 23.58 -1.68
C LEU A 81 -2.43 22.33 -2.54
N PRO A 82 -3.03 22.46 -3.73
CA PRO A 82 -3.13 21.34 -4.64
C PRO A 82 -1.73 20.83 -4.97
N PRO A 83 -1.56 19.52 -5.23
CA PRO A 83 -0.29 19.00 -5.68
C PRO A 83 0.16 19.73 -6.95
N PRO A 84 1.47 20.03 -7.10
CA PRO A 84 1.99 20.68 -8.29
C PRO A 84 1.67 19.85 -9.54
N LYS A 85 1.43 20.51 -10.67
CA LYS A 85 1.20 19.81 -11.93
C LYS A 85 2.51 19.20 -12.40
N ASN A 86 2.43 18.08 -13.14
CA ASN A 86 3.60 17.42 -13.69
C ASN A 86 4.49 18.36 -14.56
N ALA A 87 3.91 19.39 -15.16
CA ALA A 87 4.65 20.39 -15.95
C ALA A 87 5.61 21.22 -15.09
N ASP A 88 5.19 21.55 -13.86
CA ASP A 88 5.89 22.46 -12.94
C ASP A 88 6.98 21.75 -12.13
N LEU A 89 7.06 20.42 -12.24
CA LEU A 89 8.04 19.61 -11.52
C LEU A 89 9.44 19.75 -12.12
N THR A 90 10.45 19.85 -11.25
CA THR A 90 11.86 19.80 -11.66
C THR A 90 12.19 18.44 -12.30
N PRO A 91 13.25 18.33 -13.11
CA PRO A 91 13.67 17.05 -13.70
C PRO A 91 13.88 15.95 -12.66
N PHE A 92 14.48 16.29 -11.51
CA PHE A 92 14.64 15.37 -10.39
C PHE A 92 13.31 14.94 -9.78
N GLN A 93 12.36 15.87 -9.58
CA GLN A 93 11.04 15.53 -9.06
C GLN A 93 10.26 14.64 -10.03
N LYS A 94 10.38 14.87 -11.35
CA LYS A 94 9.80 13.99 -12.38
C LYS A 94 10.40 12.59 -12.30
N ALA A 95 11.72 12.48 -12.19
CA ALA A 95 12.40 11.20 -12.03
C ALA A 95 11.95 10.48 -10.75
N LEU A 96 11.81 11.21 -9.63
CA LEU A 96 11.35 10.66 -8.36
C LEU A 96 9.89 10.17 -8.42
N VAL A 97 9.00 10.93 -9.08
CA VAL A 97 7.60 10.54 -9.27
C VAL A 97 7.47 9.34 -10.21
N ASN A 98 8.33 9.23 -11.22
CA ASN A 98 8.32 8.10 -12.16
C ASN A 98 8.93 6.83 -11.56
N ASN A 99 9.76 6.94 -10.52
CA ASN A 99 10.44 5.80 -9.90
C ASN A 99 9.45 4.94 -9.08
N PRO A 100 9.23 3.66 -9.44
CA PRO A 100 8.30 2.78 -8.73
C PRO A 100 8.76 2.49 -7.29
N TYR A 101 10.05 2.28 -7.05
CA TYR A 101 10.58 2.01 -5.71
C TYR A 101 10.38 3.20 -4.78
N ALA A 102 10.63 4.42 -5.27
CA ALA A 102 10.38 5.63 -4.50
C ALA A 102 8.89 5.75 -4.13
N ARG A 103 7.99 5.44 -5.06
CA ARG A 103 6.53 5.45 -4.79
C ARG A 103 6.11 4.37 -3.80
N ALA A 104 6.69 3.17 -3.88
CA ALA A 104 6.44 2.09 -2.93
C ALA A 104 6.86 2.50 -1.51
N LEU A 105 8.06 3.05 -1.36
CA LEU A 105 8.62 3.50 -0.09
C LEU A 105 7.91 4.74 0.48
N ALA A 106 7.39 5.61 -0.39
CA ALA A 106 6.64 6.80 0.01
C ALA A 106 5.24 6.50 0.57
N THR A 107 4.77 5.24 0.51
CA THR A 107 3.49 4.87 1.13
C THR A 107 3.57 4.85 2.65
N ASP A 108 2.43 5.04 3.32
CA ASP A 108 2.37 5.06 4.79
C ASP A 108 2.99 3.80 5.40
N ILE A 109 3.81 3.95 6.44
CA ILE A 109 4.34 2.84 7.22
C ILE A 109 3.21 2.25 8.07
N ARG A 110 3.07 0.93 8.03
CA ARG A 110 2.00 0.16 8.68
C ARG A 110 2.60 -1.04 9.42
N HIS A 111 1.95 -1.46 10.49
CA HIS A 111 2.34 -2.61 11.29
C HIS A 111 1.68 -3.88 10.74
N CYS A 112 2.46 -4.95 10.56
CA CYS A 112 1.93 -6.27 10.25
C CYS A 112 1.68 -7.06 11.54
N ASN A 113 0.44 -7.47 11.80
CA ASN A 113 0.09 -8.20 13.04
C ASN A 113 0.57 -9.66 13.08
N ILE A 114 1.13 -10.18 11.98
CA ILE A 114 1.62 -11.57 11.90
C ILE A 114 3.13 -11.60 12.13
N THR A 115 3.87 -10.71 11.47
CA THR A 115 5.33 -10.69 11.51
C THR A 115 5.90 -9.59 12.40
N ASP A 116 5.05 -8.76 13.00
CA ASP A 116 5.38 -7.54 13.74
C ASP A 116 6.25 -6.53 12.96
N ALA A 117 6.32 -6.69 11.63
CA ALA A 117 7.13 -5.85 10.77
C ALA A 117 6.45 -4.49 10.52
N HIS A 118 7.22 -3.41 10.64
CA HIS A 118 6.81 -2.07 10.23
C HIS A 118 7.30 -1.79 8.81
N LEU A 119 6.40 -1.91 7.84
CA LEU A 119 6.72 -1.74 6.42
C LEU A 119 5.76 -0.74 5.77
N PRO A 120 6.18 -0.05 4.69
CA PRO A 120 5.25 0.72 3.86
C PRO A 120 4.06 -0.13 3.40
N SER A 121 2.87 0.46 3.37
CA SER A 121 1.61 -0.23 3.04
C SER A 121 1.60 -0.90 1.67
N PHE A 122 2.47 -0.47 0.75
CA PHE A 122 2.70 -1.14 -0.52
C PHE A 122 3.14 -2.60 -0.35
N PHE A 123 4.02 -2.88 0.62
CA PHE A 123 4.53 -4.22 0.94
C PHE A 123 3.60 -5.01 1.85
N GLN A 124 2.35 -4.55 1.99
CA GLN A 124 1.35 -5.17 2.84
C GLN A 124 0.03 -5.34 2.09
N ILE A 125 -0.76 -6.30 2.54
CA ILE A 125 -2.10 -6.59 2.04
C ILE A 125 -3.09 -6.20 3.14
N PRO A 126 -3.99 -5.24 2.87
CA PRO A 126 -5.04 -4.89 3.81
C PRO A 126 -6.16 -5.95 3.77
N PHE A 127 -6.46 -6.53 4.92
CA PHE A 127 -7.58 -7.42 5.17
C PHE A 127 -8.68 -6.69 5.94
N GLU A 128 -9.91 -6.88 5.48
CA GLU A 128 -11.11 -6.36 6.11
C GLU A 128 -12.03 -7.52 6.47
N VAL A 129 -12.72 -7.37 7.60
CA VAL A 129 -13.77 -8.29 8.01
C VAL A 129 -15.07 -7.83 7.35
N LEU A 130 -15.67 -8.70 6.55
CA LEU A 130 -16.95 -8.44 5.90
C LEU A 130 -17.99 -9.48 6.33
N PRO A 131 -19.25 -9.06 6.56
CA PRO A 131 -20.33 -10.01 6.74
C PRO A 131 -20.58 -10.76 5.43
N HIS A 132 -20.78 -12.06 5.54
CA HIS A 132 -21.19 -12.88 4.42
C HIS A 132 -22.67 -12.65 4.12
N ILE A 133 -23.02 -12.72 2.84
CA ILE A 133 -24.40 -12.56 2.41
C ILE A 133 -25.23 -13.79 2.82
N ASP A 134 -24.65 -15.00 2.76
CA ASP A 134 -25.35 -16.24 3.12
C ASP A 134 -24.39 -17.36 3.55
N PRO A 135 -24.28 -17.72 4.85
CA PRO A 135 -25.16 -17.34 5.95
C PRO A 135 -24.89 -15.93 6.55
N PRO A 136 -25.95 -15.22 6.99
CA PRO A 136 -25.89 -13.82 7.46
C PRO A 136 -25.16 -13.62 8.79
N HIS A 137 -24.81 -14.69 9.49
CA HIS A 137 -24.09 -14.68 10.77
C HIS A 137 -22.64 -15.13 10.62
N GLN A 138 -22.07 -15.03 9.43
CA GLN A 138 -20.71 -15.49 9.15
C GLN A 138 -19.88 -14.32 8.66
N PHE A 139 -18.70 -14.13 9.22
CA PHE A 139 -17.76 -13.10 8.77
C PHE A 139 -16.62 -13.73 7.98
N TYR A 140 -16.10 -13.01 6.98
CA TYR A 140 -14.93 -13.41 6.20
C TYR A 140 -13.85 -12.33 6.27
N LEU A 141 -12.60 -12.76 6.38
CA LEU A 141 -11.45 -11.88 6.13
C LEU A 141 -11.16 -11.87 4.64
N VAL A 142 -11.20 -10.69 4.03
CA VAL A 142 -11.05 -10.53 2.57
C VAL A 142 -10.11 -9.35 2.26
N PRO A 143 -9.24 -9.47 1.24
CA PRO A 143 -8.43 -8.37 0.75
C PRO A 143 -9.24 -7.41 -0.15
N THR A 144 -10.27 -6.76 0.40
CA THR A 144 -11.28 -5.98 -0.35
C THR A 144 -10.69 -4.93 -1.29
N ARG A 145 -9.64 -4.24 -0.85
CA ARG A 145 -8.98 -3.21 -1.67
C ARG A 145 -8.34 -3.81 -2.92
N LEU A 146 -7.62 -4.92 -2.77
CA LEU A 146 -6.97 -5.60 -3.88
C LEU A 146 -8.00 -6.15 -4.86
N PHE A 147 -9.11 -6.69 -4.35
CA PHE A 147 -10.22 -7.15 -5.18
C PHE A 147 -10.85 -6.03 -6.01
N ALA A 148 -11.10 -4.86 -5.40
CA ALA A 148 -11.67 -3.70 -6.07
C ALA A 148 -10.73 -3.11 -7.14
N ASP A 149 -9.42 -3.11 -6.90
CA ASP A 149 -8.44 -2.62 -7.87
C ASP A 149 -8.45 -3.42 -9.20
N VAL A 150 -8.76 -4.71 -9.11
CA VAL A 150 -8.75 -5.64 -10.26
C VAL A 150 -10.11 -5.71 -10.94
N THR A 151 -11.20 -5.66 -10.19
CA THR A 151 -12.55 -5.87 -10.73
C THR A 151 -13.07 -4.61 -11.42
N PRO A 152 -13.48 -4.68 -12.70
CA PRO A 152 -14.06 -3.53 -13.38
C PRO A 152 -15.39 -3.14 -12.71
N ASN A 153 -15.66 -1.84 -12.64
CA ASN A 153 -16.90 -1.26 -12.08
C ASN A 153 -17.12 -1.48 -10.57
N VAL A 154 -16.14 -2.02 -9.84
CA VAL A 154 -16.20 -2.12 -8.38
C VAL A 154 -15.33 -1.02 -7.78
N SER A 155 -15.96 -0.02 -7.17
CA SER A 155 -15.24 0.98 -6.40
C SER A 155 -14.97 0.46 -5.00
N TYR A 156 -13.72 0.55 -4.54
CA TYR A 156 -13.40 0.32 -3.14
C TYR A 156 -14.16 1.32 -2.25
N LYS A 157 -14.89 0.80 -1.26
CA LYS A 157 -15.50 1.58 -0.19
C LYS A 157 -14.95 1.03 1.11
N LYS A 158 -14.27 1.87 1.87
CA LYS A 158 -13.73 1.49 3.18
C LYS A 158 -14.90 1.29 4.15
N THR A 159 -15.16 0.04 4.52
CA THR A 159 -16.27 -0.32 5.42
C THR A 159 -15.87 -0.19 6.89
N GLY A 160 -14.58 -0.30 7.22
CA GLY A 160 -14.11 -0.24 8.61
C GLY A 160 -12.59 -0.16 8.73
N ALA A 161 -12.06 -0.56 9.89
CA ALA A 161 -10.62 -0.72 10.07
C ALA A 161 -10.10 -1.88 9.20
N SER A 162 -8.91 -1.72 8.62
CA SER A 162 -8.21 -2.78 7.88
C SER A 162 -6.98 -3.19 8.68
N ASN A 163 -6.70 -4.48 8.68
CA ASN A 163 -5.45 -5.03 9.21
C ASN A 163 -4.50 -5.38 8.10
N TYR A 164 -3.21 -5.41 8.40
CA TYR A 164 -2.21 -5.60 7.37
C TYR A 164 -1.45 -6.91 7.61
N ALA A 165 -1.41 -7.74 6.58
CA ALA A 165 -0.46 -8.83 6.48
C ALA A 165 0.68 -8.41 5.55
N GLN A 166 1.89 -8.91 5.77
CA GLN A 166 2.98 -8.71 4.83
C GLN A 166 2.62 -9.34 3.47
N CYS A 167 2.96 -8.65 2.38
CA CYS A 167 2.65 -9.06 1.02
C CYS A 167 3.61 -10.17 0.56
N ARG A 168 3.55 -11.35 1.20
CA ARG A 168 4.33 -12.55 0.86
C ARG A 168 3.46 -13.78 0.93
N GLN A 169 3.65 -14.71 -0.02
CA GLN A 169 2.88 -15.95 -0.07
C GLN A 169 3.15 -16.82 1.15
N SER A 170 4.41 -16.93 1.58
CA SER A 170 4.82 -17.70 2.76
C SER A 170 4.10 -17.25 4.04
N VAL A 171 3.89 -15.95 4.21
CA VAL A 171 3.17 -15.39 5.36
C VAL A 171 1.69 -15.81 5.35
N LEU A 172 1.03 -15.81 4.20
CA LEU A 172 -0.37 -16.24 4.11
C LEU A 172 -0.53 -17.76 4.27
N LYS A 173 0.43 -18.56 3.79
CA LYS A 173 0.49 -20.00 4.05
C LYS A 173 0.66 -20.28 5.54
N HIS A 174 1.57 -19.58 6.20
CA HIS A 174 1.78 -19.70 7.65
C HIS A 174 0.50 -19.38 8.44
N VAL A 175 -0.25 -18.34 8.04
CA VAL A 175 -1.55 -18.00 8.65
C VAL A 175 -2.56 -19.15 8.56
N LEU A 176 -2.58 -19.85 7.42
CA LEU A 176 -3.44 -21.00 7.19
C LEU A 176 -3.02 -22.21 8.03
N GLU A 177 -1.72 -22.55 7.99
CA GLU A 177 -1.13 -23.72 8.67
C GLU A 177 -1.30 -23.62 10.19
N GLU A 178 -0.93 -22.48 10.79
CA GLU A 178 -1.05 -22.24 12.23
C GLU A 178 -2.47 -21.82 12.65
N LYS A 179 -3.37 -21.60 11.70
CA LYS A 179 -4.75 -21.13 11.93
C LYS A 179 -4.82 -19.83 12.74
N ILE A 180 -3.83 -18.95 12.58
CA ILE A 180 -3.68 -17.67 13.31
C ILE A 180 -4.36 -16.48 12.64
N HIS A 181 -5.27 -16.71 11.69
CA HIS A 181 -6.00 -15.65 10.96
C HIS A 181 -6.76 -14.67 11.88
N THR A 182 -7.08 -15.07 13.12
CA THR A 182 -7.71 -14.19 14.11
C THR A 182 -6.79 -13.06 14.60
N ALA A 183 -5.47 -13.16 14.38
CA ALA A 183 -4.51 -12.08 14.62
C ALA A 183 -4.68 -10.91 13.64
N LEU A 184 -5.30 -11.16 12.47
CA LEU A 184 -5.67 -10.13 11.49
C LEU A 184 -6.99 -9.43 11.84
N ILE A 185 -7.52 -9.61 13.05
CA ILE A 185 -8.75 -8.97 13.51
C ILE A 185 -8.42 -8.00 14.65
N ASN A 186 -8.73 -6.72 14.44
CA ASN A 186 -8.50 -5.66 15.43
C ASN A 186 -9.60 -5.64 16.47
N HIS A 187 -9.31 -5.02 17.62
CA HIS A 187 -10.28 -4.80 18.68
C HIS A 187 -11.58 -4.18 18.16
N SER A 188 -11.49 -3.10 17.39
CA SER A 188 -12.67 -2.45 16.78
C SER A 188 -13.47 -3.39 15.87
N GLN A 189 -12.82 -4.26 15.11
CA GLN A 189 -13.54 -5.24 14.28
C GLN A 189 -14.21 -6.32 15.13
N ARG A 190 -13.60 -6.73 16.25
CA ARG A 190 -14.24 -7.64 17.20
C ARG A 190 -15.48 -7.01 17.84
N GLU A 191 -15.42 -5.72 18.15
CA GLU A 191 -16.57 -4.96 18.66
C GLU A 191 -17.69 -4.87 17.61
N ASP A 192 -17.35 -4.58 16.35
CA ASP A 192 -18.30 -4.53 15.23
C ASP A 192 -18.98 -5.89 14.98
N MET A 193 -18.27 -6.99 15.27
CA MET A 193 -18.83 -8.35 15.25
C MET A 193 -19.65 -8.72 16.50
N GLY A 194 -19.74 -7.84 17.49
CA GLY A 194 -20.47 -8.07 18.73
C GLY A 194 -19.70 -8.85 19.80
N GLU A 195 -18.38 -9.06 19.66
CA GLU A 195 -17.52 -9.76 20.63
C GLU A 195 -17.09 -8.87 21.81
N THR A 196 -17.98 -8.03 22.35
CA THR A 196 -17.65 -7.20 23.52
C THR A 196 -17.70 -8.01 24.82
N LYS A 197 -16.68 -7.85 25.68
CA LYS A 197 -16.53 -8.55 26.98
C LYS A 197 -17.75 -8.42 27.93
N ASN A 198 -18.61 -7.42 27.72
CA ASN A 198 -19.74 -7.11 28.60
C ASN A 198 -21.10 -7.63 28.12
N ASN A 199 -21.24 -8.10 26.87
CA ASN A 199 -22.51 -8.64 26.37
C ASN A 199 -22.65 -10.12 26.71
N LYS A 200 -23.04 -10.40 27.96
CA LYS A 200 -23.38 -11.75 28.45
C LYS A 200 -24.70 -12.31 27.93
N SER A 201 -25.37 -11.64 26.98
CA SER A 201 -26.67 -12.11 26.47
C SER A 201 -26.49 -13.43 25.68
N PRO A 202 -27.17 -14.52 26.05
CA PRO A 202 -27.02 -15.83 25.39
C PRO A 202 -27.42 -15.82 23.91
N ARG A 203 -28.19 -14.83 23.44
CA ARG A 203 -28.61 -14.70 22.03
C ARG A 203 -27.49 -14.28 21.07
N PHE A 204 -26.43 -13.65 21.55
CA PHE A 204 -25.25 -13.29 20.74
C PHE A 204 -24.08 -14.28 20.91
N ARG A 205 -24.26 -15.36 21.67
CA ARG A 205 -23.25 -16.43 21.83
C ARG A 205 -23.17 -17.39 20.64
N GLN A 206 -23.95 -17.20 19.58
CA GLN A 206 -23.64 -17.83 18.31
C GLN A 206 -22.35 -17.20 17.79
N ARG A 207 -21.23 -17.84 18.15
CA ARG A 207 -19.88 -17.52 17.71
C ARG A 207 -19.85 -17.52 16.19
N SER A 208 -20.12 -16.36 15.60
CA SER A 208 -19.85 -16.07 14.19
C SER A 208 -18.34 -15.98 14.02
N GLY A 209 -17.64 -17.10 14.20
CA GLY A 209 -16.19 -17.15 14.09
C GLY A 209 -15.79 -16.71 12.69
N VAL A 210 -14.82 -15.82 12.57
CA VAL A 210 -14.36 -15.32 11.27
C VAL A 210 -13.81 -16.48 10.44
N ARG A 211 -14.27 -16.62 9.19
CA ARG A 211 -13.76 -17.62 8.25
C ARG A 211 -12.60 -17.05 7.45
N TRP A 212 -11.53 -17.83 7.42
CA TRP A 212 -10.43 -17.68 6.49
C TRP A 212 -10.63 -18.65 5.33
N ARG A 213 -10.38 -18.18 4.11
CA ARG A 213 -10.45 -19.01 2.90
C ARG A 213 -9.23 -19.95 2.87
N GLN A 214 -9.44 -21.22 2.50
CA GLN A 214 -8.34 -22.21 2.47
C GLN A 214 -7.29 -21.86 1.42
N ASP A 215 -7.71 -21.40 0.25
CA ASP A 215 -6.87 -20.95 -0.87
C ASP A 215 -6.57 -19.44 -0.82
N MET A 216 -6.47 -18.82 0.37
CA MET A 216 -6.32 -17.36 0.43
C MET A 216 -5.03 -16.87 -0.23
N ASP A 217 -3.95 -17.63 -0.12
CA ASP A 217 -2.66 -17.29 -0.73
C ASP A 217 -2.72 -17.39 -2.27
N GLU A 218 -3.34 -18.43 -2.81
CA GLU A 218 -3.58 -18.58 -4.25
C GLU A 218 -4.57 -17.54 -4.78
N PHE A 219 -5.61 -17.21 -4.01
CA PHE A 219 -6.57 -16.17 -4.35
C PHE A 219 -5.91 -14.80 -4.46
N VAL A 220 -5.08 -14.43 -3.47
CA VAL A 220 -4.31 -13.18 -3.50
C VAL A 220 -3.33 -13.17 -4.67
N LEU A 221 -2.64 -14.28 -4.94
CA LEU A 221 -1.79 -14.41 -6.12
C LEU A 221 -2.58 -14.13 -7.40
N GLY A 222 -3.75 -14.74 -7.53
CA GLY A 222 -4.64 -14.56 -8.67
C GLY A 222 -5.08 -13.10 -8.87
N LEU A 223 -5.33 -12.37 -7.77
CA LEU A 223 -5.64 -10.94 -7.81
C LEU A 223 -4.43 -10.10 -8.23
N LEU A 224 -3.25 -10.35 -7.66
CA LEU A 224 -2.02 -9.62 -8.03
C LEU A 224 -1.63 -9.84 -9.49
N GLN A 225 -1.71 -11.08 -9.98
CA GLN A 225 -1.50 -11.42 -11.38
C GLN A 225 -2.51 -10.69 -12.29
N SER A 226 -3.79 -10.66 -11.91
CA SER A 226 -4.82 -9.95 -12.65
C SER A 226 -4.59 -8.43 -12.67
N ALA A 227 -4.04 -7.86 -11.58
CA ALA A 227 -3.65 -6.46 -11.53
C ALA A 227 -2.52 -6.15 -12.51
N VAL A 228 -1.50 -7.02 -12.59
CA VAL A 228 -0.40 -6.91 -13.56
C VAL A 228 -0.95 -6.99 -14.98
N VAL A 229 -1.74 -8.01 -15.30
CA VAL A 229 -2.37 -8.18 -16.62
C VAL A 229 -3.15 -6.93 -17.00
N ARG A 230 -4.02 -6.43 -16.12
CA ARG A 230 -4.81 -5.21 -16.36
C ARG A 230 -3.94 -3.98 -16.62
N SER A 231 -2.85 -3.84 -15.88
CA SER A 231 -1.94 -2.69 -16.00
C SER A 231 -1.08 -2.72 -17.27
N LEU A 232 -0.67 -3.91 -17.73
CA LEU A 232 0.14 -4.08 -18.94
C LEU A 232 -0.69 -4.12 -20.22
N LYS A 233 -1.92 -4.66 -20.16
CA LYS A 233 -2.78 -4.87 -21.33
C LYS A 233 -2.95 -3.63 -22.19
N TRP A 234 -3.19 -2.47 -21.56
CA TRP A 234 -3.37 -1.22 -22.31
C TRP A 234 -2.12 -0.82 -23.09
N GLY A 235 -0.93 -0.92 -22.48
CA GLY A 235 0.34 -0.56 -23.11
C GLY A 235 0.72 -1.49 -24.26
N LEU A 236 0.39 -2.78 -24.15
CA LEU A 236 0.62 -3.78 -25.19
C LEU A 236 -0.34 -3.63 -26.38
N GLN A 237 -1.60 -3.25 -26.13
CA GLN A 237 -2.60 -3.03 -27.19
C GLN A 237 -2.38 -1.73 -27.98
N HIS A 238 -1.63 -0.77 -27.44
CA HIS A 238 -1.41 0.54 -28.05
C HIS A 238 0.08 0.80 -28.32
N PRO A 239 0.72 0.06 -29.26
CA PRO A 239 2.15 0.18 -29.52
C PRO A 239 2.56 1.60 -29.97
N LYS A 240 1.65 2.33 -30.62
CA LYS A 240 1.86 3.74 -31.03
C LYS A 240 2.08 4.70 -29.87
N ALA A 241 1.66 4.35 -28.65
CA ALA A 241 1.90 5.16 -27.47
C ALA A 241 3.37 5.13 -27.01
N GLY A 242 4.19 4.23 -27.55
CA GLY A 242 5.62 4.15 -27.25
C GLY A 242 5.95 3.76 -25.80
N LEU A 243 4.97 3.28 -25.02
CA LEU A 243 5.17 2.88 -23.63
C LEU A 243 5.92 1.55 -23.50
N VAL A 244 5.75 0.68 -24.49
CA VAL A 244 6.39 -0.63 -24.58
C VAL A 244 7.12 -0.71 -25.91
N THR A 245 8.34 -1.22 -25.91
CA THR A 245 9.16 -1.38 -27.12
C THR A 245 9.71 -2.79 -27.19
N ARG A 246 9.60 -3.42 -28.36
CA ARG A 246 10.12 -4.78 -28.60
C ARG A 246 11.64 -4.78 -28.48
N CYS A 247 12.18 -5.80 -27.84
CA CYS A 247 13.62 -5.94 -27.58
C CYS A 247 13.96 -7.43 -27.53
N ASP A 248 14.02 -8.07 -28.70
CA ASP A 248 14.21 -9.54 -28.77
C ASP A 248 15.59 -10.00 -28.30
N ASP A 249 16.59 -9.13 -28.42
CA ASP A 249 17.96 -9.35 -27.90
C ASP A 249 18.03 -9.23 -26.36
N GLY A 250 16.93 -8.82 -25.73
CA GLY A 250 16.82 -8.64 -24.29
C GLY A 250 17.79 -7.59 -23.72
N ALA A 251 18.16 -7.77 -22.46
CA ALA A 251 19.03 -6.87 -21.72
C ALA A 251 20.50 -6.82 -22.19
N ALA A 252 20.87 -7.54 -23.26
CA ALA A 252 22.22 -7.48 -23.81
C ALA A 252 22.42 -6.31 -24.80
N ASN A 253 21.35 -5.87 -25.50
CA ASN A 253 21.43 -4.87 -26.56
C ASN A 253 20.57 -3.64 -26.26
N ILE A 254 20.92 -2.92 -25.18
CA ILE A 254 20.04 -1.88 -24.61
C ILE A 254 20.45 -0.45 -25.03
N GLU A 255 21.67 -0.26 -25.54
CA GLU A 255 22.22 1.09 -25.73
C GLU A 255 21.35 1.96 -26.66
N SER A 256 20.61 1.32 -27.58
CA SER A 256 19.72 1.97 -28.56
C SER A 256 18.38 2.45 -28.00
N ILE A 257 17.91 1.95 -26.86
CA ILE A 257 16.59 2.28 -26.32
C ILE A 257 16.72 3.31 -25.21
N ASP A 258 16.08 4.47 -25.38
CA ASP A 258 16.02 5.51 -24.36
C ASP A 258 14.89 5.28 -23.33
N GLY A 259 15.20 5.61 -22.07
CA GLY A 259 14.22 5.65 -20.98
C GLY A 259 13.71 4.28 -20.54
N VAL A 260 14.58 3.27 -20.45
CA VAL A 260 14.21 1.91 -20.02
C VAL A 260 13.88 1.89 -18.53
N ALA A 261 12.66 1.50 -18.15
CA ALA A 261 12.24 1.38 -16.75
C ALA A 261 12.32 -0.05 -16.21
N CYS A 262 11.96 -1.05 -17.01
CA CYS A 262 12.16 -2.46 -16.70
C CYS A 262 12.21 -3.33 -17.96
N PHE A 263 12.85 -4.49 -17.83
CA PHE A 263 12.83 -5.55 -18.84
C PHE A 263 11.80 -6.60 -18.49
N ILE A 264 11.11 -7.08 -19.52
CA ILE A 264 10.12 -8.12 -19.37
C ILE A 264 10.43 -9.21 -20.40
N TYR A 265 10.76 -10.39 -19.89
CA TYR A 265 10.98 -11.60 -20.67
C TYR A 265 9.71 -12.44 -20.69
N ARG A 266 9.40 -13.00 -21.84
CA ARG A 266 8.36 -14.00 -21.97
C ARG A 266 8.81 -15.33 -21.36
N GLU A 267 10.07 -15.71 -21.58
CA GLU A 267 10.64 -16.97 -21.10
C GLU A 267 10.92 -16.95 -19.60
N THR A 268 10.97 -18.16 -19.01
CA THR A 268 11.35 -18.39 -17.62
C THR A 268 12.81 -18.02 -17.39
N LEU A 269 13.10 -17.23 -16.36
CA LEU A 269 14.47 -16.87 -15.98
C LEU A 269 15.01 -17.94 -15.02
N LYS A 270 15.10 -19.19 -15.49
CA LYS A 270 15.42 -20.43 -14.72
C LYS A 270 16.80 -20.48 -14.07
N SER A 271 17.46 -19.35 -13.85
CA SER A 271 18.85 -19.33 -13.44
C SER A 271 19.09 -20.06 -12.11
N HIS A 272 18.22 -19.91 -11.09
CA HIS A 272 18.57 -20.35 -9.72
C HIS A 272 17.45 -21.03 -8.89
N SER A 273 16.26 -21.28 -9.45
CA SER A 273 15.13 -21.85 -8.69
C SER A 273 15.48 -23.16 -7.98
N ASP A 274 16.27 -24.02 -8.63
CA ASP A 274 16.65 -25.32 -8.09
C ASP A 274 17.61 -25.21 -6.90
N LEU A 275 18.44 -24.17 -6.88
CA LEU A 275 19.35 -23.89 -5.76
C LEU A 275 18.59 -23.26 -4.59
N GLU A 276 17.63 -22.38 -4.88
CA GLU A 276 16.78 -21.77 -3.87
C GLU A 276 15.91 -22.81 -3.17
N ALA A 277 15.27 -23.71 -3.93
CA ALA A 277 14.52 -24.83 -3.37
C ALA A 277 15.40 -25.72 -2.47
N LYS A 278 16.67 -25.96 -2.86
CA LYS A 278 17.63 -26.67 -2.00
C LYS A 278 17.93 -25.88 -0.73
N ILE A 279 18.17 -24.58 -0.82
CA ILE A 279 18.39 -23.72 0.35
C ILE A 279 17.20 -23.80 1.31
N ASP A 280 15.97 -23.69 0.80
CA ASP A 280 14.77 -23.78 1.61
C ASP A 280 14.62 -25.14 2.30
N THR A 281 15.00 -26.24 1.63
CA THR A 281 15.01 -27.57 2.27
C THR A 281 16.04 -27.64 3.42
N TYR A 282 17.20 -26.99 3.28
CA TYR A 282 18.20 -26.90 4.34
C TYR A 282 17.73 -26.01 5.50
N ILE A 283 17.04 -24.91 5.21
CA ILE A 283 16.43 -24.03 6.21
C ILE A 283 15.36 -24.79 7.00
N SER A 284 14.45 -25.47 6.31
CA SER A 284 13.36 -26.25 6.93
C SER A 284 13.89 -27.39 7.80
N THR A 285 14.89 -28.12 7.32
CA THR A 285 15.52 -29.19 8.12
C THR A 285 16.22 -28.63 9.37
N ALA A 286 16.92 -27.50 9.27
CA ALA A 286 17.54 -26.83 10.41
C ALA A 286 16.50 -26.35 11.44
N GLN A 287 15.37 -25.76 11.00
CA GLN A 287 14.28 -25.36 11.88
C GLN A 287 13.62 -26.56 12.59
N SER A 288 13.39 -27.65 11.86
CA SER A 288 12.85 -28.91 12.42
C SER A 288 13.77 -29.49 13.49
N LEU A 289 15.08 -29.48 13.27
CA LEU A 289 16.06 -29.91 14.26
C LEU A 289 16.07 -29.00 15.49
N SER A 290 16.02 -27.67 15.31
CA SER A 290 15.93 -26.71 16.42
C SER A 290 14.67 -26.94 17.27
N ALA A 291 13.52 -27.21 16.64
CA ALA A 291 12.28 -27.55 17.33
C ALA A 291 12.39 -28.88 18.10
N LYS A 292 13.02 -29.91 17.53
CA LYS A 292 13.26 -31.19 18.22
C LYS A 292 14.14 -31.01 19.45
N ILE A 293 15.23 -30.25 19.34
CA ILE A 293 16.11 -29.91 20.47
C ILE A 293 15.32 -29.21 21.57
N GLY A 294 14.47 -28.23 21.21
CA GLY A 294 13.61 -27.53 22.17
C GLY A 294 12.63 -28.45 22.90
N ARG A 295 12.05 -29.44 22.22
CA ARG A 295 11.18 -30.46 22.84
C ARG A 295 11.95 -31.37 23.78
N THR A 296 13.10 -31.92 23.34
CA THR A 296 13.93 -32.78 24.17
C THR A 296 14.44 -32.06 25.41
N GLU A 297 14.81 -30.77 25.31
CA GLU A 297 15.18 -29.97 26.48
C GLU A 297 14.01 -29.80 27.46
N MET A 298 12.79 -29.61 26.97
CA MET A 298 11.58 -29.57 27.80
C MET A 298 11.37 -30.90 28.53
N ASP A 299 11.48 -32.04 27.83
CA ASP A 299 11.28 -33.37 28.42
C ASP A 299 12.32 -33.66 29.51
N ILE A 300 13.60 -33.31 29.28
CA ILE A 300 14.67 -33.46 30.28
C ILE A 300 14.36 -32.64 31.54
N ARG A 301 13.83 -31.42 31.39
CA ARG A 301 13.48 -30.56 32.53
C ARG A 301 12.31 -31.12 33.33
N LEU A 302 11.26 -31.56 32.63
CA LEU A 302 10.10 -32.21 33.24
C LEU A 302 10.53 -33.45 34.02
N HIS A 303 11.41 -34.28 33.46
CA HIS A 303 11.93 -35.47 34.14
C HIS A 303 12.74 -35.15 35.41
N ASN A 304 13.52 -34.08 35.37
CA ASN A 304 14.41 -33.70 36.47
C ASN A 304 13.77 -32.74 37.50
N ASN A 305 12.46 -32.43 37.38
CA ASN A 305 11.76 -31.42 38.20
C ASN A 305 12.51 -30.08 38.28
N LEU A 306 13.22 -29.70 37.20
CA LEU A 306 13.92 -28.42 37.14
C LEU A 306 12.89 -27.30 36.99
N ASP A 307 12.96 -26.31 37.88
CA ASP A 307 12.07 -25.16 37.83
C ASP A 307 12.18 -24.45 36.47
N ASN A 308 11.07 -23.87 36.02
CA ASN A 308 10.90 -23.25 34.70
C ASN A 308 11.63 -21.90 34.55
N ASP A 309 12.64 -21.69 35.38
CA ASP A 309 13.33 -20.44 35.63
C ASP A 309 14.00 -19.85 34.37
N HIS A 310 14.32 -18.56 34.41
CA HIS A 310 14.80 -17.76 33.27
C HIS A 310 16.10 -18.25 32.63
N ARG A 311 16.79 -19.25 33.20
CA ARG A 311 17.99 -19.91 32.67
C ARG A 311 17.64 -21.02 31.67
N ARG A 312 16.69 -20.75 30.77
CA ARG A 312 16.42 -21.62 29.62
C ARG A 312 17.62 -21.58 28.68
N ARG A 313 18.21 -22.73 28.33
CA ARG A 313 19.05 -22.74 27.14
C ARG A 313 18.08 -22.47 26.00
N LYS A 314 18.29 -21.36 25.30
CA LYS A 314 17.48 -21.11 24.11
C LYS A 314 17.99 -22.10 23.07
N PRO A 315 17.11 -22.89 22.42
CA PRO A 315 17.55 -23.72 21.31
C PRO A 315 18.27 -22.81 20.30
N PRO A 316 19.30 -23.32 19.59
CA PRO A 316 19.99 -22.52 18.58
C PRO A 316 18.96 -22.01 17.57
N VAL A 317 18.77 -20.69 17.59
CA VAL A 317 17.91 -20.01 16.62
C VAL A 317 18.78 -19.72 15.41
N MET A 318 18.33 -20.09 14.22
CA MET A 318 19.07 -19.70 13.02
C MET A 318 19.19 -18.19 12.95
N SER A 319 20.31 -17.71 12.42
CA SER A 319 20.43 -16.28 12.12
C SER A 319 19.29 -15.87 11.17
N LEU A 320 18.72 -14.70 11.40
CA LEU A 320 17.58 -14.22 10.61
C LEU A 320 17.90 -14.11 9.11
N ALA A 321 19.18 -13.85 8.80
CA ALA A 321 19.72 -13.81 7.44
C ALA A 321 19.88 -15.19 6.80
N ALA A 322 20.09 -16.24 7.60
CA ALA A 322 20.09 -17.62 7.12
C ALA A 322 18.67 -18.17 6.96
N SER A 323 17.72 -17.74 7.79
CA SER A 323 16.32 -18.16 7.68
C SER A 323 15.55 -17.41 6.58
N HIS A 324 16.02 -16.23 6.21
CA HIS A 324 15.44 -15.42 5.15
C HIS A 324 16.58 -14.99 4.22
N SER A 325 16.85 -15.80 3.20
CA SER A 325 17.78 -15.41 2.14
C SER A 325 17.37 -14.04 1.60
N PRO A 326 18.32 -13.13 1.32
CA PRO A 326 18.00 -11.83 0.74
C PRO A 326 17.19 -12.05 -0.55
N ALA A 327 16.05 -11.37 -0.68
CA ALA A 327 15.24 -11.44 -1.89
C ALA A 327 16.11 -11.07 -3.10
N ARG A 328 16.25 -12.01 -4.05
CA ARG A 328 17.04 -11.81 -5.26
C ARG A 328 16.14 -11.33 -6.37
N TYR A 329 16.16 -10.03 -6.61
CA TYR A 329 15.47 -9.45 -7.76
C TYR A 329 16.38 -9.57 -8.99
N SER A 330 15.94 -10.31 -10.01
CA SER A 330 16.61 -10.31 -11.30
C SER A 330 16.75 -8.87 -11.80
N SER A 331 17.96 -8.47 -12.16
CA SER A 331 18.26 -7.12 -12.57
C SER A 331 19.34 -7.12 -13.64
N ALA A 332 19.32 -6.07 -14.46
CA ALA A 332 20.29 -5.85 -15.53
C ALA A 332 20.91 -4.47 -15.38
N ARG A 333 22.17 -4.35 -15.80
CA ARG A 333 22.81 -3.03 -15.93
C ARG A 333 22.29 -2.36 -17.20
N TYR A 334 21.86 -1.12 -17.08
CA TYR A 334 21.48 -0.27 -18.19
C TYR A 334 22.07 1.12 -17.97
N ARG A 335 23.03 1.49 -18.82
CA ARG A 335 23.86 2.70 -18.60
C ARG A 335 24.42 2.68 -17.18
N ASP A 336 24.32 3.78 -16.45
CA ASP A 336 24.84 3.92 -15.08
C ASP A 336 23.84 3.46 -13.99
N ARG A 337 22.79 2.71 -14.35
CA ARG A 337 21.77 2.25 -13.39
C ARG A 337 21.45 0.77 -13.49
N ILE A 338 20.90 0.25 -12.40
CA ILE A 338 20.38 -1.12 -12.32
C ILE A 338 18.87 -1.07 -12.56
N VAL A 339 18.39 -1.89 -13.48
CA VAL A 339 17.00 -1.94 -13.92
C VAL A 339 16.43 -3.33 -13.60
N PRO A 340 15.21 -3.44 -13.07
CA PRO A 340 14.60 -4.74 -12.79
C PRO A 340 14.30 -5.52 -14.07
N VAL A 341 14.46 -6.84 -13.97
CA VAL A 341 14.13 -7.81 -15.00
C VAL A 341 13.06 -8.74 -14.47
N TYR A 342 11.98 -8.91 -15.23
CA TYR A 342 10.85 -9.75 -14.87
C TYR A 342 10.68 -10.89 -15.89
N SER A 343 10.36 -12.09 -15.41
CA SER A 343 9.82 -13.16 -16.27
C SER A 343 8.31 -13.21 -16.13
N LEU A 344 7.56 -13.02 -17.23
CA LEU A 344 6.10 -13.12 -17.17
C LEU A 344 5.62 -14.55 -17.02
N THR A 345 6.34 -15.53 -17.56
CA THR A 345 5.95 -16.93 -17.37
C THR A 345 6.07 -17.32 -15.90
N ASP A 346 7.15 -16.91 -15.23
CA ASP A 346 7.34 -17.20 -13.80
C ASP A 346 6.32 -16.44 -12.94
N LEU A 347 6.00 -15.18 -13.28
CA LEU A 347 5.09 -14.34 -12.47
C LEU A 347 3.59 -14.61 -12.71
N LEU A 348 3.17 -14.78 -13.96
CA LEU A 348 1.76 -14.88 -14.35
C LEU A 348 1.30 -16.31 -14.62
N GLY A 349 2.22 -17.22 -14.90
CA GLY A 349 1.92 -18.53 -15.49
C GLY A 349 1.63 -18.44 -17.00
N GLU A 350 1.71 -19.59 -17.68
CA GLU A 350 1.61 -19.66 -19.15
C GLU A 350 0.25 -19.21 -19.69
N GLU A 351 -0.85 -19.54 -19.00
CA GLU A 351 -2.21 -19.23 -19.44
C GLU A 351 -2.47 -17.73 -19.48
N LYS A 352 -2.29 -17.04 -18.34
CA LYS A 352 -2.48 -15.58 -18.25
C LYS A 352 -1.50 -14.81 -19.12
N MET A 353 -0.29 -15.31 -19.28
CA MET A 353 0.70 -14.74 -20.19
C MET A 353 0.19 -14.83 -21.64
N ARG A 354 -0.29 -16.00 -22.08
CA ARG A 354 -0.84 -16.18 -23.43
C ARG A 354 -2.04 -15.25 -23.68
N ASP A 355 -2.95 -15.15 -22.71
CA ASP A 355 -4.10 -14.25 -22.79
C ASP A 355 -3.72 -12.77 -22.83
N LEU A 356 -2.62 -12.38 -22.17
CA LEU A 356 -2.12 -11.00 -22.18
C LEU A 356 -1.58 -10.59 -23.55
N PHE A 357 -0.94 -11.51 -24.29
CA PHE A 357 -0.33 -11.24 -25.58
C PHE A 357 -1.24 -11.49 -26.78
N LYS A 358 -2.33 -12.24 -26.59
CA LYS A 358 -3.31 -12.52 -27.65
C LYS A 358 -3.79 -11.22 -28.29
N ASP A 359 -3.77 -11.18 -29.62
CA ASP A 359 -4.18 -10.04 -30.44
C ASP A 359 -3.33 -8.77 -30.23
N THR A 360 -2.08 -8.91 -29.79
CA THR A 360 -1.15 -7.78 -29.61
C THR A 360 0.03 -7.86 -30.59
N ALA A 361 0.66 -6.72 -30.88
CA ALA A 361 1.85 -6.65 -31.74
C ALA A 361 3.12 -7.29 -31.12
N PHE A 362 3.00 -7.86 -29.93
CA PHE A 362 4.09 -8.46 -29.16
C PHE A 362 3.90 -9.98 -28.98
N GLU A 363 2.96 -10.60 -29.70
CA GLU A 363 2.64 -12.02 -29.58
C GLU A 363 3.83 -12.95 -29.87
N ASP A 364 4.72 -12.53 -30.77
CA ASP A 364 5.93 -13.23 -31.19
C ASP A 364 7.21 -12.65 -30.55
N ALA A 365 7.10 -11.59 -29.74
CA ALA A 365 8.25 -10.98 -29.09
C ALA A 365 8.80 -11.89 -27.98
N ARG A 366 10.13 -12.03 -27.94
CA ARG A 366 10.81 -12.80 -26.88
C ARG A 366 10.91 -12.00 -25.59
N ALA A 367 11.24 -10.72 -25.74
CA ALA A 367 11.35 -9.77 -24.65
C ALA A 367 10.97 -8.36 -25.13
N PHE A 368 10.60 -7.53 -24.16
CA PHE A 368 10.24 -6.15 -24.41
C PHE A 368 10.60 -5.29 -23.21
N VAL A 369 10.71 -4.00 -23.49
CA VAL A 369 11.07 -2.97 -22.54
C VAL A 369 9.86 -2.13 -22.22
N VAL A 370 9.61 -1.89 -20.95
CA VAL A 370 8.68 -0.86 -20.49
C VAL A 370 9.47 0.42 -20.30
N LYS A 371 9.03 1.50 -20.97
CA LYS A 371 9.68 2.80 -20.85
C LYS A 371 9.25 3.54 -19.58
N GLU A 372 10.09 4.47 -19.13
CA GLU A 372 9.82 5.36 -18.02
C GLU A 372 8.70 6.32 -18.35
N GLY A 373 7.71 6.41 -17.46
CA GLY A 373 6.65 7.39 -17.58
C GLY A 373 5.53 7.15 -16.58
N ASN A 374 4.77 8.21 -16.29
CA ASN A 374 3.68 8.16 -15.32
C ASN A 374 2.63 7.06 -15.63
N LEU A 375 2.39 6.79 -16.92
CA LEU A 375 1.44 5.76 -17.36
C LEU A 375 1.95 4.34 -17.10
N THR A 376 3.26 4.12 -17.19
CA THR A 376 3.88 2.80 -16.98
C THR A 376 4.24 2.55 -15.52
N THR A 377 4.35 3.59 -14.69
CA THR A 377 4.68 3.43 -13.27
C THR A 377 3.67 2.54 -12.54
N ASN A 378 2.38 2.61 -12.87
CA ASN A 378 1.38 1.73 -12.24
C ASN A 378 1.60 0.25 -12.60
N ALA A 379 2.03 -0.04 -13.83
CA ALA A 379 2.37 -1.40 -14.24
C ALA A 379 3.66 -1.90 -13.57
N GLN A 380 4.67 -1.05 -13.47
CA GLN A 380 5.90 -1.36 -12.72
C GLN A 380 5.61 -1.61 -11.24
N MET A 381 4.74 -0.82 -10.62
CA MET A 381 4.29 -1.02 -9.23
C MET A 381 3.54 -2.35 -9.07
N ALA A 382 2.69 -2.73 -10.03
CA ALA A 382 2.00 -4.02 -10.00
C ALA A 382 2.98 -5.19 -10.13
N LEU A 383 3.96 -5.11 -11.04
CA LEU A 383 5.01 -6.11 -11.22
C LEU A 383 5.86 -6.26 -9.97
N LEU A 384 6.31 -5.14 -9.39
CA LEU A 384 7.07 -5.14 -8.15
C LEU A 384 6.29 -5.78 -6.99
N ARG A 385 4.99 -5.48 -6.87
CA ARG A 385 4.14 -6.04 -5.83
C ARG A 385 3.91 -7.54 -5.99
N LEU A 386 3.72 -8.00 -7.22
CA LEU A 386 3.59 -9.42 -7.53
C LEU A 386 4.89 -10.18 -7.26
N GLN A 387 6.03 -9.60 -7.67
CA GLN A 387 7.34 -10.19 -7.38
C GLN A 387 7.62 -10.26 -5.88
N GLU A 388 7.32 -9.21 -5.11
CA GLU A 388 7.45 -9.27 -3.64
C GLU A 388 6.55 -10.34 -3.03
N TYR A 389 5.36 -10.58 -3.60
CA TYR A 389 4.46 -11.59 -3.10
C TYR A 389 4.97 -13.02 -3.31
N MET A 390 5.68 -13.26 -4.42
CA MET A 390 6.22 -14.58 -4.76
C MET A 390 7.54 -14.89 -4.04
N ASN A 391 8.27 -13.86 -3.61
CA ASN A 391 9.47 -13.97 -2.78
C ASN A 391 9.13 -14.15 -1.30
#